data_AF-K1Y7M6-F1
#
_entry.id   AF-K1Y7M6-F1
#
_cell.length_a   1.000
_cell.length_b   1.000
_cell.length_c   1.000
_cell.angle_alpha   90.00
_cell.angle_beta   90.00
_cell.angle_gamma   90.00
#
_symmetry.space_group_name_H-M   'P 1'
#
loop_
_entity.id
_entity.type
_entity.pdbx_description
1 polymer ?
#
loop_
_entity_poly.entity_id
_entity_poly.type
_entity_poly.pdbx_seq_one_letter_code
_entity_poly.pdbx_strand_id
1 'polypeptide(L)'
;MENIATKTKDSVTLPKKEYLRLKREAEAYRNIATKVFELPLRDPVGEVVSDFRVDGLYTDEFLMDLENGLRKSSYAKKYANQTSKA
;
A
#
# COMPACT_ATOMS: atom_id res chain seq x y z
N MET A 1 -3.18 -18.48 -38.91
CA MET A 1 -2.42 -18.01 -37.73
C MET A 1 -3.27 -18.31 -36.51
N GLU A 2 -2.92 -19.36 -35.77
CA GLU A 2 -3.75 -19.88 -34.68
C GLU A 2 -3.24 -19.30 -33.35
N ASN A 3 -4.08 -18.51 -32.68
CA ASN A 3 -3.77 -17.87 -31.40
C ASN A 3 -3.82 -18.91 -30.28
N ILE A 4 -2.65 -19.31 -29.79
CA ILE A 4 -2.52 -20.22 -28.64
C ILE A 4 -2.64 -19.38 -27.36
N ALA A 5 -3.87 -19.02 -27.01
CA ALA A 5 -4.18 -18.60 -25.65
C ALA A 5 -3.92 -19.81 -24.74
N THR A 6 -2.76 -19.85 -24.09
CA THR A 6 -2.39 -20.91 -23.15
C THR A 6 -3.36 -20.89 -21.99
N LYS A 7 -4.33 -21.82 -22.04
CA LYS A 7 -5.25 -22.15 -20.97
C LYS A 7 -4.45 -22.57 -19.74
N THR A 8 -4.19 -21.64 -18.83
CA THR A 8 -3.60 -21.94 -17.52
C THR A 8 -4.57 -22.86 -16.78
N LYS A 9 -4.14 -24.09 -16.48
CA LYS A 9 -4.87 -24.97 -15.56
C LYS A 9 -4.95 -24.26 -14.20
N ASP A 10 -6.15 -23.91 -13.76
CA ASP A 10 -6.40 -23.17 -12.51
C ASP A 10 -6.01 -23.93 -11.23
N SER A 11 -5.52 -25.16 -11.34
CA SER A 11 -5.09 -25.97 -10.21
C SER A 11 -3.72 -26.60 -10.44
N VAL A 12 -2.92 -26.59 -9.37
CA VAL A 12 -1.60 -27.20 -9.31
C VAL A 12 -1.62 -28.23 -8.18
N THR A 13 -1.15 -29.45 -8.46
CA THR A 13 -1.00 -30.50 -7.43
C THR A 13 0.41 -30.44 -6.87
N LEU A 14 0.52 -30.42 -5.54
CA LEU A 14 1.80 -30.40 -4.84
C LEU A 14 1.79 -31.31 -3.62
N PRO A 15 2.95 -31.84 -3.20
CA PRO A 15 3.07 -32.62 -1.96
C PRO A 15 2.60 -31.81 -0.75
N LYS A 16 1.91 -32.46 0.19
CA LYS A 16 1.37 -31.81 1.40
C LYS A 16 2.43 -31.04 2.19
N LYS A 17 3.64 -31.59 2.30
CA LYS A 17 4.78 -30.93 2.99
C LYS A 17 5.12 -29.58 2.34
N GLU A 18 5.14 -29.56 1.01
CA GLU A 18 5.47 -28.36 0.24
C GLU A 18 4.36 -27.32 0.34
N TYR A 19 3.10 -27.76 0.28
CA TYR A 19 1.95 -26.87 0.51
C TYR A 19 2.01 -26.20 1.88
N LEU A 20 2.31 -26.96 2.94
CA LEU A 20 2.39 -26.42 4.30
C LEU A 20 3.57 -25.47 4.50
N ARG A 21 4.67 -25.65 3.75
CA ARG A 21 5.80 -24.72 3.74
C ARG A 21 5.40 -23.40 3.08
N LEU A 22 4.88 -23.46 1.85
CA LEU A 22 4.44 -22.29 1.09
C LEU A 22 3.33 -21.50 1.80
N LYS A 23 2.38 -22.20 2.44
CA LYS A 23 1.32 -21.56 3.24
C LYS A 23 1.91 -20.73 4.38
N ARG A 24 2.87 -21.28 5.13
CA ARG A 24 3.55 -20.57 6.23
C ARG A 24 4.31 -19.34 5.74
N GLU A 25 5.02 -19.48 4.61
CA GLU A 25 5.73 -18.36 4.00
C GLU A 25 4.76 -17.25 3.57
N ALA A 26 3.65 -17.61 2.92
CA ALA A 26 2.62 -16.65 2.50
C ALA A 26 1.99 -15.91 3.70
N GLU A 27 1.70 -16.63 4.80
CA GLU A 27 1.19 -16.02 6.03
C GLU A 27 2.22 -15.06 6.65
N ALA A 28 3.51 -15.43 6.67
CA ALA A 28 4.58 -14.56 7.15
C ALA A 28 4.70 -13.28 6.29
N TYR A 29 4.71 -13.41 4.96
CA TYR A 29 4.73 -12.27 4.05
C TYR A 29 3.51 -11.37 4.25
N ARG A 30 2.31 -11.94 4.41
CA ARG A 30 1.10 -11.17 4.63
C ARG A 30 1.18 -10.37 5.94
N ASN A 31 1.66 -10.99 7.01
CA ASN A 31 1.85 -10.34 8.30
C ASN A 31 2.88 -9.20 8.25
N ILE A 32 3.96 -9.38 7.49
CA ILE A 32 4.98 -8.33 7.30
C ILE A 32 4.44 -7.21 6.42
N ALA A 33 3.82 -7.53 5.28
CA ALA A 33 3.24 -6.55 4.38
C ALA A 33 2.22 -5.67 5.12
N THR A 34 1.33 -6.27 5.91
CA THR A 34 0.39 -5.50 6.74
C THR A 34 1.13 -4.53 7.66
N LYS A 35 2.18 -4.96 8.37
CA LYS A 35 2.94 -4.09 9.27
C LYS A 35 3.77 -3.02 8.56
N VAL A 36 4.32 -3.31 7.39
CA VAL A 36 5.14 -2.37 6.60
C VAL A 36 4.27 -1.27 6.01
N PHE A 37 3.09 -1.61 5.47
CA PHE A 37 2.13 -0.61 5.00
C PHE A 37 1.36 0.08 6.15
N GLU A 38 1.47 -0.44 7.37
CA GLU A 38 0.99 0.20 8.60
C GLU A 38 2.05 1.10 9.25
N LEU A 39 3.29 1.15 8.75
CA LEU A 39 4.25 2.15 9.19
C LEU A 39 3.62 3.52 8.94
N PRO A 40 3.39 4.31 10.00
CA PRO A 40 2.73 5.57 9.83
C PRO A 40 3.59 6.47 8.95
N LEU A 41 2.98 7.04 7.90
CA LEU A 41 3.44 8.31 7.35
C LEU A 41 3.48 9.26 8.54
N ARG A 42 4.69 9.45 9.05
CA ARG A 42 4.95 10.07 10.35
C ARG A 42 4.52 11.53 10.36
N ASP A 43 4.50 12.11 9.17
CA ASP A 43 4.28 13.52 8.96
C ASP A 43 2.79 13.79 8.69
N PRO A 44 2.18 14.77 9.37
CA PRO A 44 0.85 15.26 9.06
C PRO A 44 0.68 15.57 7.57
N VAL A 45 -0.54 15.37 7.05
CA VAL A 45 -0.84 15.65 5.62
C VAL A 45 -0.41 17.06 5.20
N GLY A 46 -0.56 18.05 6.09
CA GLY A 46 -0.13 19.42 5.81
C GLY A 46 1.39 19.58 5.67
N GLU A 47 2.18 18.82 6.42
CA GLU A 47 3.66 18.83 6.33
C GLU A 47 4.09 18.18 5.01
N VAL A 48 3.51 17.03 4.65
CA VAL A 48 3.77 16.38 3.36
C VAL A 48 3.45 17.31 2.18
N VAL A 49 2.29 17.98 2.20
CA VAL A 49 1.92 18.92 1.13
C VAL A 49 2.84 20.14 1.11
N SER A 50 3.30 20.61 2.28
CA SER A 50 4.26 21.71 2.38
C SER A 50 5.59 21.36 1.75
N ASP A 51 6.13 20.17 2.01
CA ASP A 51 7.42 19.74 1.45
C ASP A 51 7.37 19.69 -0.08
N PHE A 52 6.32 19.12 -0.66
CA PHE A 52 6.13 19.09 -2.11
C PHE A 52 5.94 20.49 -2.70
N ARG A 53 5.33 21.42 -1.94
CA ARG A 53 5.16 22.81 -2.39
C ARG A 53 6.50 23.55 -2.44
N VAL A 54 7.40 23.29 -1.48
CA VAL A 54 8.70 23.97 -1.39
C VAL A 54 9.59 23.67 -2.59
N ASP A 55 9.51 22.47 -3.16
CA ASP A 55 10.30 22.09 -4.33
C ASP A 55 9.92 22.90 -5.58
N GLY A 56 8.73 23.47 -5.65
CA GLY A 56 8.27 24.28 -6.79
C GLY A 56 8.13 23.49 -8.11
N LEU A 57 8.25 22.16 -8.06
CA LEU A 57 8.21 21.25 -9.22
C LEU A 57 6.78 20.80 -9.56
N TYR A 58 5.82 21.09 -8.70
CA TYR A 58 4.47 20.55 -8.77
C TYR A 58 3.44 21.66 -8.95
N THR A 59 2.41 21.38 -9.76
CA THR A 59 1.31 22.31 -9.99
C THR A 59 0.39 22.39 -8.78
N ASP A 60 -0.30 23.52 -8.62
CA ASP A 60 -1.30 23.69 -7.55
C ASP A 60 -2.41 22.63 -7.63
N GLU A 61 -2.79 22.21 -8.84
CA GLU A 61 -3.76 21.14 -9.07
C GLU A 61 -3.26 19.80 -8.52
N PHE A 62 -2.00 19.43 -8.80
CA PHE A 62 -1.40 18.22 -8.25
C PHE A 62 -1.33 18.26 -6.73
N LEU A 63 -0.94 19.39 -6.14
CA LEU A 63 -0.86 19.55 -4.69
C LEU A 63 -2.24 19.42 -4.03
N MET A 64 -3.28 19.96 -4.67
CA MET A 64 -4.65 19.84 -4.19
C MET A 64 -5.16 18.39 -4.27
N ASP A 65 -4.86 17.68 -5.35
CA ASP A 65 -5.21 16.26 -5.51
C ASP A 65 -4.45 15.37 -4.53
N LEU A 66 -3.17 15.66 -4.29
CA LEU A 66 -2.34 15.00 -3.30
C LEU A 66 -2.93 15.17 -1.90
N GLU A 67 -3.25 16.39 -1.49
CA GLU A 67 -3.86 16.66 -0.19
C GLU A 67 -5.21 15.93 -0.03
N ASN A 68 -6.06 16.01 -1.05
CA ASN A 68 -7.36 15.35 -1.05
C ASN A 68 -7.24 13.81 -0.97
N GLY A 69 -6.31 13.24 -1.72
CA GLY A 69 -6.01 11.80 -1.71
C GLY A 69 -5.51 11.34 -0.35
N LEU A 70 -4.56 12.08 0.24
CA LEU A 70 -4.03 11.79 1.57
C LEU A 70 -5.12 11.89 2.65
N ARG A 71 -5.97 12.91 2.63
CA ARG A 71 -7.09 13.07 3.58
C ARG A 71 -8.17 11.98 3.46
N LYS A 72 -8.43 11.49 2.25
CA LYS A 72 -9.44 10.46 1.99
C LYS A 72 -8.90 9.03 2.14
N SER A 73 -7.58 8.88 2.19
CA SER A 73 -6.93 7.59 2.33
C SER A 73 -7.41 6.86 3.58
N SER A 74 -7.42 5.53 3.52
CA SER A 74 -7.67 4.66 4.67
C SER A 74 -6.70 4.94 5.82
N TYR A 75 -5.52 5.49 5.51
CA TYR A 75 -4.52 5.95 6.47
C TYR A 75 -5.02 7.14 7.31
N ALA A 76 -5.45 8.24 6.68
CA ALA A 76 -6.00 9.39 7.42
C ALA A 76 -7.15 8.97 8.36
N LYS A 77 -8.02 8.05 7.92
CA LYS A 77 -9.10 7.52 8.77
C LYS A 77 -8.62 6.73 9.98
N LYS A 78 -7.51 5.99 9.85
CA LYS A 78 -6.96 5.14 10.92
C LYS A 78 -6.09 5.92 11.91
N TYR A 79 -5.44 7.01 11.47
CA TYR A 79 -4.42 7.71 12.26
C TYR A 79 -4.72 9.19 12.56
N ALA A 80 -5.82 9.79 12.05
CA ALA A 80 -6.20 11.19 12.35
C ALA A 80 -6.35 11.50 13.85
N ASN A 81 -6.61 10.50 14.69
CA ASN A 81 -6.78 10.67 16.13
C ASN A 81 -5.47 10.52 16.94
N GLN A 82 -4.34 10.22 16.29
CA GLN A 82 -3.05 9.98 16.98
C GLN A 82 -2.13 11.21 16.98
N THR A 83 -2.36 12.18 16.08
CA THR A 83 -1.56 13.40 15.95
C THR A 83 -2.01 14.54 16.86
N SER A 84 -3.11 14.37 17.61
CA SER A 84 -3.67 15.40 18.51
C SER A 84 -3.16 15.32 19.97
N LYS A 85 -2.10 14.53 20.23
CA LYS A 85 -1.36 14.57 21.50
C LYS A 85 0.12 14.88 21.25
N ALA A 86 0.44 16.16 21.21
CA ALA A 86 1.75 16.72 21.53
C ALA A 86 1.52 18.03 22.27
#